data_AF-A0A1H3BZ35-F1
#
_entry.id   AF-A0A1H3BZ35-F1
#
_cell.length_a   1.000
_cell.length_b   1.000
_cell.length_c   1.000
_cell.angle_alpha   90.00
_cell.angle_beta   90.00
_cell.angle_gamma   90.00
#
_symmetry.space_group_name_H-M   'P 1'
#
loop_
_entity.id
_entity.type
_entity.pdbx_description
1 polymer ?
#
loop_
_entity_poly.entity_id
_entity_poly.type
_entity_poly.pdbx_seq_one_letter_code
_entity_poly.pdbx_strand_id
1 'polypeptide(L)'
;MIINLVAVILFMYGHSLSESDILIDAACFGVSTTFIDTLYIKHRIDELAQQGALPKEAPVSMIFAHLPQNPVLLALIIGSIFAVFTPILNGVVFRFFAIRTFEFPQFLAWRLLYSIIVSAKIVECVILRYMQPDYLHTFEKEQTGSDIVKNPLPHLQTFSNLFDTVVNDFGFNLVVGFFMGGVILDGAMVIILPTAQKNIIISALILSVIVSLKMVYPVAREIQEEVGAGRIPRREYHHLSWYAGLFGSPKRFTLILFIPVALAAMIMLWGILTFFHFEVLNFFQYFVIRTACVTVITKCTVALALRVFTTLGVDKEIRR
;
A
#
# COMPACT_ATOMS: atom_id res chain seq x y z
N MET A 1 1.70 18.42 1.02
CA MET A 1 0.34 17.83 0.95
C MET A 1 -0.77 18.76 1.48
N ILE A 2 -0.71 19.27 2.72
CA ILE A 2 -1.81 20.07 3.34
C ILE A 2 -2.17 21.31 2.52
N ILE A 3 -1.17 22.07 2.04
CA ILE A 3 -1.37 23.28 1.23
C ILE A 3 -2.20 22.97 -0.03
N ASN A 4 -1.83 21.90 -0.75
CA ASN A 4 -2.56 21.45 -1.95
C ASN A 4 -3.97 20.96 -1.62
N LEU A 5 -4.19 20.37 -0.44
CA LEU A 5 -5.52 19.92 -0.02
C LEU A 5 -6.45 21.11 0.26
N VAL A 6 -5.95 22.13 0.96
CA VAL A 6 -6.68 23.35 1.28
C VAL A 6 -7.06 24.10 0.00
N ALA A 7 -6.14 24.24 -0.94
CA ALA A 7 -6.42 24.89 -2.22
C ALA A 7 -7.61 24.23 -2.92
N VAL A 8 -7.68 22.90 -2.91
CA VAL A 8 -8.78 22.21 -3.58
C VAL A 8 -10.10 22.22 -2.84
N ILE A 9 -10.07 22.26 -1.51
CA ILE A 9 -11.28 22.56 -0.75
C ILE A 9 -11.78 23.97 -1.09
N LEU A 10 -10.90 24.96 -1.23
CA LEU A 10 -11.31 26.33 -1.53
C LEU A 10 -11.85 26.50 -2.96
N PHE A 11 -11.24 25.84 -3.95
CA PHE A 11 -11.56 26.07 -5.36
C PHE A 11 -12.55 25.07 -5.97
N MET A 12 -12.73 23.89 -5.38
CA MET A 12 -13.53 22.81 -5.99
C MET A 12 -14.69 22.33 -5.12
N TYR A 13 -14.85 22.86 -3.90
CA TYR A 13 -15.93 22.46 -3.01
C TYR A 13 -17.32 22.78 -3.59
N GLY A 14 -18.23 21.80 -3.52
CA GLY A 14 -19.61 21.94 -3.99
C GLY A 14 -19.81 21.78 -5.50
N HIS A 15 -18.75 21.52 -6.26
CA HIS A 15 -18.84 21.26 -7.70
C HIS A 15 -18.78 19.75 -8.02
N SER A 16 -19.54 19.33 -9.03
CA SER A 16 -19.33 18.04 -9.70
C SER A 16 -18.14 18.19 -10.63
N LEU A 17 -17.14 17.31 -10.48
CA LEU A 17 -15.89 17.42 -11.19
C LEU A 17 -15.86 16.45 -12.37
N SER A 18 -15.51 16.99 -13.54
CA SER A 18 -15.30 16.20 -14.74
C SER A 18 -13.94 15.51 -14.70
N GLU A 19 -13.77 14.48 -15.53
CA GLU A 19 -12.47 13.83 -15.74
C GLU A 19 -11.37 14.86 -16.05
N SER A 20 -11.64 15.83 -16.93
CA SER A 20 -10.68 16.88 -17.29
C SER A 20 -10.23 17.72 -16.11
N ASP A 21 -11.15 18.10 -15.21
CA ASP A 21 -10.82 18.93 -14.04
C ASP A 21 -9.85 18.19 -13.11
N ILE A 22 -10.06 16.89 -12.93
CA ILE A 22 -9.25 16.03 -12.07
C ILE A 22 -7.88 15.77 -12.69
N LEU A 23 -7.81 15.59 -14.01
CA LEU A 23 -6.54 15.42 -14.71
C LEU A 23 -5.69 16.69 -14.67
N ILE A 24 -6.30 17.86 -14.82
CA ILE A 24 -5.61 19.16 -14.69
C ILE A 24 -5.11 19.34 -13.25
N ASP A 25 -5.96 19.08 -12.26
CA ASP A 25 -5.57 19.12 -10.85
C ASP A 25 -4.42 18.15 -10.54
N ALA A 26 -4.47 16.93 -11.06
CA ALA A 26 -3.41 15.93 -10.89
C ALA A 26 -2.06 16.41 -11.48
N ALA A 27 -2.09 17.11 -12.62
CA ALA A 27 -0.90 17.70 -13.22
C ALA A 27 -0.32 18.81 -12.34
N CYS A 28 -1.18 19.75 -11.93
CA CYS A 28 -0.82 20.85 -11.04
C CYS A 28 -0.26 20.35 -9.70
N PHE A 29 -0.88 19.32 -9.13
CA PHE A 29 -0.43 18.64 -7.92
C PHE A 29 0.98 18.05 -8.08
N GLY A 30 1.24 17.37 -9.20
CA GLY A 30 2.56 16.79 -9.49
C GLY A 30 3.66 17.85 -9.51
N VAL A 31 3.41 18.98 -10.17
CA VAL A 31 4.36 20.10 -10.20
C VAL A 31 4.54 20.72 -8.82
N SER A 32 3.44 21.18 -8.19
CA SER A 32 3.53 21.95 -6.94
C SER A 32 4.12 21.13 -5.80
N THR A 33 3.74 19.85 -5.70
CA THR A 33 4.28 18.93 -4.68
C THR A 33 5.77 18.70 -4.91
N THR A 34 6.20 18.47 -6.15
CA THR A 34 7.62 18.30 -6.45
C THR A 34 8.44 19.53 -6.09
N PHE A 35 7.95 20.73 -6.38
CA PHE A 35 8.63 21.97 -6.01
C PHE A 35 8.79 22.11 -4.49
N ILE A 36 7.71 21.92 -3.75
CA ILE A 36 7.72 22.05 -2.28
C ILE A 36 8.63 20.97 -1.66
N ASP A 37 8.44 19.71 -2.06
CA ASP A 37 9.19 18.59 -1.51
C ASP A 37 10.68 18.71 -1.84
N THR A 38 11.05 19.13 -3.05
CA THR A 38 12.47 19.30 -3.45
C THR A 38 13.18 20.35 -2.60
N LEU A 39 12.56 21.52 -2.41
CA LEU A 39 13.14 22.60 -1.60
C LEU A 39 13.28 22.18 -0.14
N TYR A 40 12.24 21.57 0.43
CA TYR A 40 12.23 21.12 1.82
C TYR A 40 13.27 20.02 2.06
N ILE A 41 13.30 19.00 1.20
CA ILE A 41 14.24 17.87 1.31
C ILE A 41 15.67 18.34 1.16
N LYS A 42 15.96 19.22 0.18
CA LYS A 42 17.32 19.75 0.01
C LYS A 42 17.79 20.45 1.28
N HIS A 43 16.97 21.35 1.81
CA HIS A 43 17.31 22.07 3.05
C HIS A 43 17.61 21.10 4.19
N ARG A 44 16.77 20.07 4.36
CA ARG A 44 16.96 19.07 5.41
C ARG A 44 18.21 18.21 5.20
N ILE A 45 18.49 17.80 3.96
CA ILE A 45 19.68 17.01 3.63
C ILE A 45 20.94 17.84 3.86
N ASP A 46 20.95 19.12 3.49
CA ASP A 46 22.09 20.01 3.73
C ASP A 46 22.38 20.17 5.23
N GLU A 47 21.35 20.35 6.06
CA GLU A 47 21.49 20.39 7.52
C GLU A 47 22.12 19.09 8.06
N LEU A 48 21.62 17.93 7.61
CA LEU A 48 22.11 16.63 8.05
C LEU A 48 23.53 16.35 7.54
N ALA A 49 23.85 16.75 6.31
CA ALA A 49 25.17 16.62 5.71
C ALA A 49 26.22 17.42 6.47
N GLN A 50 25.89 18.67 6.84
CA GLN A 50 26.73 19.54 7.66
C GLN A 50 26.94 18.97 9.07
N GLN A 51 26.08 18.08 9.54
CA GLN A 51 26.20 17.38 10.82
C GLN A 51 26.94 16.04 10.71
N GLY A 52 27.24 15.55 9.49
CA GLY A 52 27.80 14.21 9.28
C GLY A 52 26.79 13.09 9.55
N ALA A 53 25.50 13.42 9.59
CA ALA A 53 24.41 12.54 10.01
C ALA A 53 23.74 11.81 8.84
N LEU A 54 24.13 12.08 7.59
CA LEU A 54 23.62 11.32 6.46
C LEU A 54 24.18 9.89 6.48
N PRO A 55 23.46 8.93 5.88
CA PRO A 55 23.95 7.58 5.83
C PRO A 55 25.15 7.42 4.92
N LYS A 56 26.10 6.59 5.38
CA LYS A 56 27.36 6.32 4.68
C LYS A 56 27.17 5.56 3.38
N GLU A 57 26.13 4.72 3.33
CA GLU A 57 25.84 3.84 2.19
C GLU A 57 24.47 4.21 1.60
N ALA A 58 24.48 4.69 0.37
CA ALA A 58 23.28 4.93 -0.42
C ALA A 58 23.39 4.21 -1.78
N PRO A 59 22.28 3.71 -2.33
CA PRO A 59 22.30 3.05 -3.63
C PRO A 59 22.75 4.04 -4.72
N VAL A 60 23.84 3.72 -5.40
CA VAL A 60 24.37 4.53 -6.49
C VAL A 60 23.53 4.28 -7.74
N SER A 61 23.05 5.36 -8.36
CA SER A 61 22.31 5.29 -9.62
C SER A 61 22.86 6.29 -10.60
N MET A 62 23.35 5.81 -11.75
CA MET A 62 23.90 6.67 -12.80
C MET A 62 22.86 7.68 -13.29
N ILE A 63 21.59 7.30 -13.38
CA ILE A 63 20.51 8.18 -13.85
C ILE A 63 20.34 9.36 -12.90
N PHE A 64 20.30 9.09 -11.59
CA PHE A 64 20.12 10.14 -10.59
C PHE A 64 21.38 10.99 -10.43
N ALA A 65 22.58 10.45 -10.60
CA ALA A 65 23.82 11.23 -10.55
C ALA A 65 23.88 12.31 -11.65
N HIS A 66 23.30 12.06 -12.83
CA HIS A 66 23.28 13.03 -13.94
C HIS A 66 22.21 14.11 -13.82
N LEU A 67 21.26 13.98 -12.90
CA LEU A 67 20.26 15.03 -12.68
C LEU A 67 20.90 16.28 -12.07
N PRO A 68 20.33 17.48 -12.23
CA PRO A 68 20.91 18.70 -11.69
C PRO A 68 20.89 18.73 -10.16
N GLN A 69 21.90 19.36 -9.57
CA GLN A 69 21.96 19.62 -8.11
C GLN A 69 21.13 20.84 -7.70
N ASN A 70 20.90 21.78 -8.64
CA ASN A 70 20.06 22.95 -8.41
C ASN A 70 18.63 22.50 -8.10
N PRO A 71 18.05 22.85 -6.94
CA PRO A 71 16.74 22.36 -6.52
C PRO A 71 15.60 22.80 -7.43
N VAL A 72 15.70 23.99 -8.02
CA VAL A 72 14.66 24.50 -8.93
C VAL A 72 14.67 23.71 -10.22
N LEU A 73 15.85 23.46 -10.79
CA LEU A 73 15.98 22.69 -12.04
C LEU A 73 15.62 21.21 -11.81
N LEU A 74 16.01 20.64 -10.68
CA LEU A 74 15.62 19.29 -10.29
C LEU A 74 14.10 19.17 -10.14
N ALA A 75 13.50 20.13 -9.44
CA ALA A 75 12.04 20.19 -9.27
C ALA A 75 11.31 20.35 -10.61
N LEU A 76 11.85 21.13 -11.55
CA LEU A 76 11.29 21.24 -12.89
C LEU A 76 11.34 19.92 -13.67
N ILE A 77 12.47 19.21 -13.65
CA ILE A 77 12.61 17.93 -14.38
C ILE A 77 11.70 16.87 -13.78
N ILE A 78 11.82 16.62 -12.48
CA ILE A 78 11.00 15.62 -11.78
C ILE A 78 9.52 16.03 -11.85
N GLY A 79 9.24 17.32 -11.63
CA GLY A 79 7.89 17.87 -11.64
C GLY A 79 7.23 17.71 -13.01
N SER A 80 7.96 17.91 -14.10
CA SER A 80 7.45 17.68 -15.46
C SER A 80 7.12 16.21 -15.72
N ILE A 81 7.96 15.29 -15.23
CA ILE A 81 7.69 13.86 -15.33
C ILE A 81 6.42 13.51 -14.56
N PHE A 82 6.29 13.95 -13.31
CA PHE A 82 5.10 13.67 -12.49
C PHE A 82 3.85 14.45 -12.94
N ALA A 83 3.99 15.60 -13.57
CA ALA A 83 2.90 16.35 -14.17
C ALA A 83 2.26 15.63 -15.35
N VAL A 84 3.03 14.79 -16.06
CA VAL A 84 2.53 13.94 -17.15
C VAL A 84 2.07 12.58 -16.62
N PHE A 85 2.89 11.96 -15.75
CA PHE A 85 2.62 10.63 -15.23
C PHE A 85 1.36 10.57 -14.35
N THR A 86 1.17 11.56 -13.46
CA THR A 86 0.06 11.52 -12.50
C THR A 86 -1.31 11.61 -13.20
N PRO A 87 -1.54 12.51 -14.17
CA PRO A 87 -2.77 12.50 -14.97
C PRO A 87 -2.94 11.23 -15.78
N ILE A 88 -1.89 10.71 -16.43
CA ILE A 88 -1.99 9.46 -17.20
C ILE A 88 -2.43 8.30 -16.30
N LEU A 89 -1.83 8.16 -15.12
CA LEU A 89 -2.19 7.12 -14.15
C LEU A 89 -3.66 7.26 -13.73
N ASN A 90 -4.09 8.48 -13.39
CA ASN A 90 -5.49 8.75 -13.03
C ASN A 90 -6.45 8.44 -14.19
N GLY A 91 -6.14 8.88 -15.40
CA GLY A 91 -6.96 8.62 -16.59
C GLY A 91 -7.07 7.14 -16.93
N VAL A 92 -5.98 6.38 -16.80
CA VAL A 92 -6.02 4.92 -16.95
C VAL A 92 -6.95 4.29 -15.91
N VAL A 93 -6.87 4.71 -14.65
CA VAL A 93 -7.75 4.20 -13.59
C VAL A 93 -9.22 4.57 -13.87
N PHE A 94 -9.51 5.82 -14.22
CA PHE A 94 -10.89 6.26 -14.48
C PHE A 94 -11.50 5.53 -15.66
N ARG A 95 -10.75 5.35 -16.74
CA ARG A 95 -11.18 4.54 -17.89
C ARG A 95 -11.37 3.08 -17.50
N PHE A 96 -10.46 2.52 -16.71
CA PHE A 96 -10.55 1.14 -16.25
C PHE A 96 -11.78 0.89 -15.39
N PHE A 97 -12.18 1.84 -14.52
CA PHE A 97 -13.39 1.77 -13.69
C PHE A 97 -14.63 2.41 -14.33
N ALA A 98 -14.54 2.89 -15.58
CA ALA A 98 -15.59 3.60 -16.29
C ALA A 98 -16.18 4.82 -15.53
N ILE A 99 -15.39 5.48 -14.69
CA ILE A 99 -15.81 6.67 -13.92
C ILE A 99 -15.71 7.90 -14.81
N ARG A 100 -16.81 8.64 -14.96
CA ARG A 100 -16.86 9.85 -15.82
C ARG A 100 -16.92 11.16 -15.05
N THR A 101 -17.47 11.12 -13.85
CA THR A 101 -17.69 12.29 -12.99
C THR A 101 -17.48 11.89 -11.55
N PHE A 102 -16.92 12.79 -10.76
CA PHE A 102 -16.79 12.61 -9.32
C PHE A 102 -17.60 13.68 -8.60
N GLU A 103 -18.28 13.25 -7.55
CA GLU A 103 -18.71 14.18 -6.52
C GLU A 103 -17.50 14.64 -5.70
N PHE A 104 -17.58 15.85 -5.14
CA PHE A 104 -16.47 16.44 -4.39
C PHE A 104 -15.89 15.53 -3.28
N PRO A 105 -16.70 14.82 -2.45
CA PRO A 105 -16.15 13.91 -1.45
C PRO A 105 -15.38 12.73 -2.06
N GLN A 106 -15.88 12.18 -3.18
CA GLN A 106 -15.25 11.07 -3.88
C GLN A 106 -13.90 11.50 -4.47
N PHE A 107 -13.88 12.67 -5.08
CA PHE A 107 -12.65 13.27 -5.58
C PHE A 107 -11.66 13.56 -4.45
N LEU A 108 -12.10 14.10 -3.31
CA LEU A 108 -11.22 14.39 -2.18
C LEU A 108 -10.58 13.12 -1.62
N ALA A 109 -11.35 12.04 -1.46
CA ALA A 109 -10.85 10.75 -1.02
C ALA A 109 -9.85 10.15 -2.02
N TRP A 110 -10.19 10.19 -3.31
CA TRP A 110 -9.32 9.73 -4.39
C TRP A 110 -8.01 10.53 -4.46
N ARG A 111 -8.12 11.86 -4.33
CA ARG A 111 -7.00 12.81 -4.25
C ARG A 111 -6.07 12.47 -3.10
N LEU A 112 -6.60 12.27 -1.90
CA LEU A 112 -5.81 11.86 -0.74
C LEU A 112 -5.05 10.55 -1.03
N LEU A 113 -5.73 9.56 -1.62
CA LEU A 113 -5.12 8.27 -1.92
C LEU A 113 -3.95 8.40 -2.91
N TYR A 114 -4.17 8.99 -4.09
CA TYR A 114 -3.10 9.09 -5.09
C TYR A 114 -2.00 10.06 -4.66
N SER A 115 -2.34 11.15 -3.96
CA SER A 115 -1.36 12.17 -3.52
C SER A 115 -0.35 11.61 -2.52
N ILE A 116 -0.78 10.74 -1.61
CA ILE A 116 0.11 10.06 -0.67
C ILE A 116 1.11 9.17 -1.43
N ILE A 117 0.63 8.37 -2.37
CA ILE A 117 1.45 7.43 -3.13
C ILE A 117 2.46 8.19 -4.00
N VAL A 118 1.99 9.20 -4.73
CA VAL A 118 2.82 10.00 -5.64
C VAL A 118 3.81 10.86 -4.88
N SER A 119 3.41 11.53 -3.79
CA SER A 119 4.31 12.33 -2.96
C SER A 119 5.40 11.47 -2.34
N ALA A 120 5.09 10.27 -1.82
CA ALA A 120 6.10 9.36 -1.32
C ALA A 120 7.16 9.02 -2.38
N LYS A 121 6.74 8.79 -3.64
CA LYS A 121 7.66 8.50 -4.74
C LYS A 121 8.48 9.70 -5.19
N ILE A 122 7.89 10.90 -5.20
CA ILE A 122 8.63 12.15 -5.45
C ILE A 122 9.72 12.32 -4.39
N VAL A 123 9.37 12.18 -3.11
CA VAL A 123 10.30 12.29 -1.98
C VAL A 123 11.45 11.30 -2.10
N GLU A 124 11.17 10.02 -2.39
CA GLU A 124 12.22 9.01 -2.59
C GLU A 124 13.18 9.37 -3.74
N CYS A 125 12.65 9.87 -4.87
CA CYS A 125 13.46 10.32 -6.00
C CYS A 125 14.38 11.50 -5.65
N VAL A 126 13.84 12.49 -4.93
CA VAL A 126 14.61 13.67 -4.51
C VAL A 126 15.68 13.30 -3.48
N ILE A 127 15.34 12.50 -2.48
CA ILE A 127 16.31 12.01 -1.48
C ILE A 127 17.42 11.25 -2.20
N LEU A 128 17.08 10.31 -3.10
CA LEU A 128 18.08 9.55 -3.83
C LEU A 128 19.03 10.46 -4.62
N ARG A 129 18.52 11.52 -5.24
CA ARG A 129 19.36 12.48 -5.98
C ARG A 129 20.41 13.14 -5.08
N TYR A 130 20.00 13.63 -3.91
CA TYR A 130 20.91 14.32 -2.99
C TYR A 130 21.76 13.37 -2.13
N MET A 131 21.51 12.06 -2.22
CA MET A 131 22.35 11.03 -1.63
C MET A 131 23.38 10.45 -2.61
N GLN A 132 23.43 10.95 -3.85
CA GLN A 132 24.43 10.49 -4.82
C GLN A 132 25.84 10.98 -4.44
N PRO A 133 26.90 10.20 -4.75
CA PRO A 133 28.26 10.54 -4.36
C PRO A 133 28.72 11.92 -4.85
N ASP A 134 28.33 12.31 -6.06
CA ASP A 134 28.67 13.61 -6.66
C ASP A 134 28.18 14.80 -5.82
N TYR A 135 27.09 14.63 -5.08
CA TYR A 135 26.56 15.64 -4.18
C TYR A 135 27.24 15.60 -2.81
N LEU A 136 27.37 14.41 -2.23
CA LEU A 136 27.94 14.21 -0.89
C LEU A 136 29.40 14.64 -0.80
N HIS A 137 30.19 14.50 -1.88
CA HIS A 137 31.58 14.97 -1.93
C HIS A 137 31.72 16.51 -1.81
N THR A 138 30.63 17.27 -1.88
CA THR A 138 30.63 18.72 -1.63
C THR A 138 30.80 19.05 -0.15
N PHE A 139 30.55 18.09 0.75
CA PHE A 139 30.62 18.29 2.20
C PHE A 139 31.91 17.70 2.76
N GLU A 140 32.61 18.47 3.60
CA GLU A 140 33.91 18.07 4.17
C GLU A 140 33.80 16.98 5.25
N LYS A 141 32.63 16.82 5.89
CA LYS A 141 32.44 15.85 6.95
C LYS A 141 32.15 14.46 6.40
N GLU A 142 32.83 13.46 6.94
CA GLU A 142 32.47 12.06 6.72
C GLU A 142 31.08 11.76 7.30
N GLN A 143 30.28 11.06 6.51
CA GLN A 143 28.89 10.73 6.83
C GLN A 143 28.82 9.41 7.60
N THR A 144 28.12 9.39 8.74
CA THR A 144 28.12 8.28 9.70
C THR A 144 26.71 7.81 10.10
N GLY A 145 25.67 8.33 9.45
CA GLY A 145 24.28 7.94 9.70
C GLY A 145 24.02 6.45 9.44
N SER A 146 23.05 5.89 10.17
CA SER A 146 22.63 4.49 10.08
C SER A 146 21.34 4.28 9.27
N ASP A 147 20.72 5.36 8.77
CA ASP A 147 19.45 5.29 8.05
C ASP A 147 19.60 4.63 6.67
N ILE A 148 18.63 3.82 6.26
CA ILE A 148 18.69 3.11 4.99
C ILE A 148 17.97 3.91 3.89
N VAL A 149 18.71 4.31 2.86
CA VAL A 149 18.13 4.92 1.65
C VAL A 149 17.74 3.83 0.66
N LYS A 150 16.48 3.81 0.23
CA LYS A 150 15.96 2.82 -0.73
C LYS A 150 16.08 3.34 -2.16
N ASN A 151 16.31 2.42 -3.11
CA ASN A 151 16.18 2.73 -4.53
C ASN A 151 14.67 2.82 -4.88
N PRO A 152 14.16 3.95 -5.40
CA PRO A 152 12.74 4.11 -5.72
C PRO A 152 12.33 3.29 -6.95
N LEU A 153 13.28 2.86 -7.78
CA LEU A 153 13.01 2.13 -9.00
C LEU A 153 12.67 0.66 -8.68
N PRO A 154 11.49 0.18 -9.10
CA PRO A 154 11.13 -1.23 -8.91
C PRO A 154 12.06 -2.13 -9.72
N HIS A 155 12.58 -3.19 -9.09
CA HIS A 155 13.33 -4.22 -9.79
C HIS A 155 12.40 -5.03 -10.71
N LEU A 156 12.90 -5.51 -11.84
CA LEU A 156 12.15 -6.41 -12.74
C LEU A 156 11.59 -7.63 -12.01
N GLN A 157 12.34 -8.14 -11.02
CA GLN A 157 11.91 -9.24 -10.16
C GLN A 157 10.66 -8.90 -9.34
N THR A 158 10.49 -7.63 -8.94
CA THR A 158 9.29 -7.16 -8.24
C THR A 158 8.07 -7.28 -9.14
N PHE A 159 8.19 -6.98 -10.43
CA PHE A 159 7.08 -7.14 -11.39
C PHE A 159 6.75 -8.61 -11.65
N SER A 160 7.76 -9.49 -11.78
CA SER A 160 7.53 -10.94 -11.90
C SER A 160 6.82 -11.50 -10.67
N ASN A 161 7.28 -11.14 -9.47
CA ASN A 161 6.68 -11.61 -8.22
C ASN A 161 5.24 -11.09 -8.05
N LEU A 162 4.97 -9.86 -8.46
CA LEU A 162 3.60 -9.32 -8.49
C LEU A 162 2.72 -10.09 -9.48
N PHE A 163 3.24 -10.39 -10.67
CA PHE A 163 2.51 -11.16 -11.68
C PHE A 163 2.18 -12.58 -11.18
N ASP A 164 3.16 -13.28 -10.62
CA ASP A 164 2.99 -14.64 -10.08
C ASP A 164 2.02 -14.67 -8.90
N THR A 165 2.05 -13.63 -8.06
CA THR A 165 1.07 -13.47 -6.97
C THR A 165 -0.33 -13.27 -7.51
N VAL A 166 -0.50 -12.40 -8.52
CA VAL A 166 -1.79 -12.13 -9.16
C VAL A 166 -2.35 -13.40 -9.83
N VAL A 167 -1.52 -14.18 -10.52
CA VAL A 167 -1.94 -15.42 -11.20
C VAL A 167 -2.32 -16.51 -10.20
N ASN A 168 -1.55 -16.70 -9.14
CA ASN A 168 -1.86 -17.68 -8.09
C ASN A 168 -3.13 -17.31 -7.32
N ASP A 169 -3.32 -16.02 -7.02
CA ASP A 169 -4.54 -15.53 -6.40
C ASP A 169 -5.74 -15.75 -7.34
N PHE A 170 -5.60 -15.44 -8.64
CA PHE A 170 -6.66 -15.66 -9.63
C PHE A 170 -7.15 -17.12 -9.64
N GLY A 171 -6.23 -18.09 -9.75
CA GLY A 171 -6.60 -19.51 -9.80
C GLY A 171 -7.30 -19.99 -8.53
N PHE A 172 -6.82 -19.58 -7.35
CA PHE A 172 -7.41 -19.97 -6.08
C PHE A 172 -8.80 -19.34 -5.85
N ASN A 173 -9.00 -18.11 -6.36
CA ASN A 173 -10.27 -17.39 -6.26
C ASN A 173 -11.39 -18.09 -7.02
N LEU A 174 -11.09 -18.60 -8.20
CA LEU A 174 -12.05 -19.31 -9.02
C LEU A 174 -12.50 -20.60 -8.33
N VAL A 175 -11.55 -21.33 -7.71
CA VAL A 175 -11.83 -22.56 -6.95
C VAL A 175 -12.69 -22.27 -5.72
N VAL A 176 -12.31 -21.32 -4.86
CA VAL A 176 -13.08 -21.00 -3.65
C VAL A 176 -14.45 -20.41 -4.03
N GLY A 177 -14.50 -19.54 -5.03
CA GLY A 177 -15.74 -18.97 -5.53
C GLY A 177 -16.71 -20.03 -6.04
N PHE A 178 -16.23 -21.08 -6.71
CA PHE A 178 -17.05 -22.22 -7.13
C PHE A 178 -17.68 -22.95 -5.93
N PHE A 179 -16.88 -23.30 -4.91
CA PHE A 179 -17.40 -23.98 -3.72
C PHE A 179 -18.38 -23.15 -2.89
N MET A 180 -18.24 -21.83 -2.91
CA MET A 180 -19.07 -20.90 -2.12
C MET A 180 -20.28 -20.36 -2.90
N GLY A 181 -20.55 -20.89 -4.10
CA GLY A 181 -21.66 -20.44 -4.95
C GLY A 181 -21.48 -19.03 -5.51
N GLY A 182 -20.24 -18.52 -5.52
CA GLY A 182 -19.86 -17.24 -6.12
C GLY A 182 -19.44 -17.35 -7.59
N VAL A 183 -19.35 -18.56 -8.15
CA VAL A 183 -19.03 -18.81 -9.55
C VAL A 183 -20.07 -19.74 -10.15
N ILE A 184 -20.75 -19.29 -11.20
CA ILE A 184 -21.66 -20.09 -12.02
C ILE A 184 -20.93 -20.41 -13.33
N LEU A 185 -20.94 -21.68 -13.73
CA LEU A 185 -20.51 -22.09 -15.06
C LEU A 185 -21.74 -22.11 -15.97
N ASP A 186 -21.80 -21.21 -16.94
CA ASP A 186 -22.85 -21.16 -17.96
C ASP A 186 -22.23 -21.47 -19.34
N GLY A 187 -22.29 -22.73 -19.74
CA GLY A 187 -21.64 -23.21 -20.96
C GLY A 187 -20.11 -23.03 -20.92
N ALA A 188 -19.57 -22.22 -21.84
CA ALA A 188 -18.14 -21.87 -21.89
C ALA A 188 -17.79 -20.60 -21.08
N MET A 189 -18.77 -19.97 -20.43
CA MET A 189 -18.59 -18.73 -19.68
C MET A 189 -18.54 -18.98 -18.18
N VAL A 190 -17.51 -18.41 -17.53
CA VAL A 190 -17.37 -18.40 -16.07
C VAL A 190 -17.97 -17.11 -15.55
N ILE A 191 -19.14 -17.19 -14.93
CA ILE A 191 -19.85 -16.04 -14.36
C ILE A 191 -19.49 -15.93 -12.88
N ILE A 192 -18.92 -14.79 -12.50
CA ILE A 192 -18.45 -14.55 -11.13
C ILE A 192 -19.44 -13.58 -10.46
N LEU A 193 -20.31 -14.13 -9.62
CA LEU A 193 -21.37 -13.44 -8.87
C LEU A 193 -20.92 -12.36 -7.85
N PRO A 194 -19.73 -12.41 -7.21
CA PRO A 194 -19.29 -11.39 -6.25
C PRO A 194 -18.94 -10.02 -6.86
N THR A 195 -19.26 -9.80 -8.13
CA THR A 195 -19.06 -8.54 -8.84
C THR A 195 -20.14 -7.48 -8.56
N ALA A 196 -21.28 -7.87 -7.97
CA ALA A 196 -22.41 -6.97 -7.71
C ALA A 196 -22.45 -6.51 -6.25
N GLN A 197 -22.86 -5.25 -6.03
CA GLN A 197 -23.08 -4.69 -4.68
C GLN A 197 -24.08 -5.53 -3.86
N LYS A 198 -25.09 -6.12 -4.52
CA LYS A 198 -26.09 -6.99 -3.87
C LYS A 198 -25.50 -8.28 -3.30
N ASN A 199 -24.32 -8.71 -3.77
CA ASN A 199 -23.65 -9.94 -3.37
C ASN A 199 -22.40 -9.69 -2.51
N ILE A 200 -22.30 -8.52 -1.84
CA ILE A 200 -21.15 -8.16 -0.99
C ILE A 200 -20.91 -9.20 0.12
N ILE A 201 -21.97 -9.79 0.68
CA ILE A 201 -21.81 -10.78 1.76
C ILE A 201 -21.03 -12.01 1.26
N ILE A 202 -21.42 -12.54 0.10
CA ILE A 202 -20.74 -13.69 -0.54
C ILE A 202 -19.29 -13.31 -0.89
N SER A 203 -19.10 -12.10 -1.42
CA SER A 203 -17.79 -11.53 -1.76
C SER A 203 -16.85 -11.44 -0.56
N ALA A 204 -17.35 -10.91 0.56
CA ALA A 204 -16.61 -10.76 1.80
C ALA A 204 -16.27 -12.13 2.41
N LEU A 205 -17.20 -13.08 2.34
CA LEU A 205 -17.01 -14.42 2.88
C LEU A 205 -15.94 -15.20 2.09
N ILE A 206 -15.99 -15.16 0.75
CA ILE A 206 -14.94 -15.73 -0.12
C ILE A 206 -13.58 -15.10 0.20
N LEU A 207 -13.53 -13.76 0.24
CA LEU A 207 -12.31 -13.01 0.54
C LEU A 207 -11.73 -13.42 1.90
N SER A 208 -12.58 -13.61 2.91
CA SER A 208 -12.15 -13.94 4.28
C SER A 208 -11.60 -15.34 4.41
N VAL A 209 -12.21 -16.32 3.72
CA VAL A 209 -11.65 -17.67 3.65
C VAL A 209 -10.25 -17.64 3.05
N ILE A 210 -10.07 -16.86 1.98
CA ILE A 210 -8.80 -16.79 1.28
C ILE A 210 -7.75 -16.11 2.15
N VAL A 211 -8.07 -14.95 2.73
CA VAL A 211 -7.16 -14.24 3.64
C VAL A 211 -6.81 -15.10 4.85
N SER A 212 -7.78 -15.75 5.49
CA SER A 212 -7.53 -16.61 6.65
C SER A 212 -6.63 -17.81 6.32
N LEU A 213 -6.87 -18.51 5.21
CA LEU A 213 -6.13 -19.73 4.86
C LEU A 213 -4.76 -19.46 4.24
N LYS A 214 -4.66 -18.48 3.34
CA LYS A 214 -3.44 -18.21 2.57
C LYS A 214 -2.52 -17.20 3.22
N MET A 215 -3.03 -16.40 4.15
CA MET A 215 -2.28 -15.28 4.70
C MET A 215 -2.23 -15.33 6.23
N VAL A 216 -3.37 -15.36 6.94
CA VAL A 216 -3.37 -15.36 8.42
C VAL A 216 -2.70 -16.61 9.00
N TYR A 217 -3.07 -17.81 8.51
CA TYR A 217 -2.52 -19.06 9.03
C TYR A 217 -1.00 -19.23 8.75
N PRO A 218 -0.50 -19.05 7.51
CA PRO A 218 0.93 -19.16 7.23
C PRO A 218 1.77 -18.12 7.99
N VAL A 219 1.34 -16.86 8.03
CA VAL A 219 2.04 -15.79 8.76
C VAL A 219 2.09 -16.08 10.26
N ALA A 220 0.98 -16.49 10.86
CA ALA A 220 0.95 -16.85 12.27
C ALA A 220 1.87 -18.04 12.59
N ARG A 221 1.96 -19.02 11.69
CA ARG A 221 2.85 -20.16 11.82
C ARG A 221 4.32 -19.76 11.71
N GLU A 222 4.67 -18.99 10.69
CA GLU A 222 6.05 -18.53 10.46
C GLU A 222 6.55 -17.66 11.62
N ILE A 223 5.75 -16.71 12.09
CA ILE A 223 6.09 -15.89 13.26
C ILE A 223 6.28 -16.76 14.51
N GLN A 224 5.42 -17.76 14.72
CA GLN A 224 5.57 -18.67 15.86
C GLN A 224 6.86 -19.50 15.77
N GLU A 225 7.22 -19.99 14.58
CA GLU A 225 8.46 -20.73 14.33
C GLU A 225 9.70 -19.84 14.58
N GLU A 226 9.67 -18.58 14.12
CA GLU A 226 10.75 -17.60 14.31
C GLU A 226 10.93 -17.14 15.78
N VAL A 227 9.84 -16.98 16.53
CA VAL A 227 9.87 -16.74 17.99
C VAL A 227 10.39 -17.98 18.74
N GLY A 228 10.02 -19.17 18.26
CA GLY A 228 10.54 -20.44 18.78
C GLY A 228 12.05 -20.57 18.58
N ALA A 229 12.54 -20.16 17.41
CA ALA A 229 13.96 -20.15 17.04
C ALA A 229 14.78 -19.04 17.71
N GLY A 230 14.15 -18.14 18.48
CA GLY A 230 14.83 -17.05 19.18
C GLY A 230 15.30 -15.89 18.29
N ARG A 231 14.89 -15.86 17.02
CA ARG A 231 15.25 -14.79 16.07
C ARG A 231 14.45 -13.50 16.28
N ILE A 232 13.26 -13.62 16.87
CA ILE A 232 12.43 -12.48 17.25
C ILE A 232 12.48 -12.33 18.78
N PRO A 233 12.86 -11.14 19.31
CA PRO A 233 12.97 -10.93 20.74
C PRO A 233 11.62 -11.10 21.44
N ARG A 234 11.61 -11.91 22.50
CA ARG A 234 10.42 -12.17 23.33
C ARG A 234 10.15 -10.96 24.21
N ARG A 235 8.87 -10.62 24.40
CA ARG A 235 8.45 -9.64 25.40
C ARG A 235 7.86 -10.39 26.59
N GLU A 236 8.56 -10.34 27.72
CA GLU A 236 8.05 -10.91 28.96
C GLU A 236 6.88 -10.06 29.48
N TYR A 237 5.67 -10.60 29.38
CA TYR A 237 4.48 -10.08 30.07
C TYR A 237 3.84 -11.23 30.85
N HIS A 238 3.79 -11.09 32.18
CA HIS A 238 3.53 -12.19 33.10
C HIS A 238 2.05 -12.41 33.53
N HIS A 239 1.04 -11.78 32.91
CA HIS A 239 -0.27 -11.68 33.59
C HIS A 239 -1.56 -12.03 32.82
N LEU A 240 -1.55 -12.68 31.65
CA LEU A 240 -2.80 -12.93 30.89
C LEU A 240 -2.99 -14.39 30.44
N SER A 241 -3.36 -15.28 31.37
CA SER A 241 -3.60 -16.71 31.11
C SER A 241 -4.73 -16.99 30.09
N TRP A 242 -5.75 -16.12 30.05
CA TRP A 242 -6.85 -16.23 29.08
C TRP A 242 -6.41 -15.92 27.63
N TYR A 243 -5.41 -15.04 27.48
CA TYR A 243 -4.88 -14.62 26.18
C TYR A 243 -4.03 -15.74 25.54
N ALA A 244 -3.30 -16.48 26.37
CA ALA A 244 -2.52 -17.65 25.94
C ALA A 244 -3.38 -18.83 25.46
N GLY A 245 -4.54 -19.05 26.09
CA GLY A 245 -5.47 -20.13 25.70
C GLY A 245 -6.15 -19.89 24.34
N LEU A 246 -6.51 -18.63 24.06
CA LEU A 246 -7.20 -18.22 22.83
C LEU A 246 -6.26 -18.18 21.61
N PHE A 247 -5.06 -17.62 21.76
CA PHE A 247 -4.17 -17.38 20.62
C PHE A 247 -2.91 -18.27 20.59
N GLY A 248 -2.76 -19.22 21.52
CA GLY A 248 -1.57 -20.08 21.63
C GLY A 248 -1.31 -21.05 20.48
N SER A 249 -2.18 -21.10 19.46
CA SER A 249 -1.92 -21.87 18.23
C SER A 249 -2.32 -21.09 16.98
N PRO A 250 -1.57 -21.18 15.87
CA PRO A 250 -1.88 -20.50 14.61
C PRO A 250 -3.27 -20.83 14.07
N LYS A 251 -3.75 -22.06 14.29
CA LYS A 251 -5.10 -22.50 13.90
C LYS A 251 -6.19 -21.75 14.67
N ARG A 252 -6.07 -21.65 16.00
CA ARG A 252 -7.03 -20.91 16.84
C ARG A 252 -6.99 -19.41 16.55
N PHE A 253 -5.78 -18.86 16.39
CA PHE A 253 -5.57 -17.47 15.98
C PHE A 253 -6.28 -17.15 14.66
N THR A 254 -6.14 -18.02 13.66
CA THR A 254 -6.81 -17.89 12.36
C THR A 254 -8.33 -17.97 12.47
N LEU A 255 -8.85 -18.91 13.26
CA LEU A 255 -10.29 -19.11 13.45
C LEU A 255 -10.94 -17.93 14.19
N ILE A 256 -10.26 -17.39 15.20
CA ILE A 256 -10.73 -16.19 15.93
C ILE A 256 -10.70 -14.97 15.02
N LEU A 257 -9.67 -14.82 14.18
CA LEU A 257 -9.56 -13.69 13.26
C LEU A 257 -10.47 -13.80 12.03
N PHE A 258 -11.01 -14.96 11.73
CA PHE A 258 -11.91 -15.13 10.59
C PHE A 258 -13.11 -14.16 10.64
N ILE A 259 -13.77 -14.04 11.80
CA ILE A 259 -14.95 -13.17 11.94
C ILE A 259 -14.57 -11.69 11.82
N PRO A 260 -13.55 -11.16 12.54
CA PRO A 260 -13.07 -9.79 12.34
C PRO A 260 -12.63 -9.51 10.90
N VAL A 261 -11.94 -10.45 10.25
CA VAL A 261 -11.52 -10.30 8.84
C VAL A 261 -12.73 -10.24 7.92
N ALA A 262 -13.76 -11.06 8.15
CA ALA A 262 -15.00 -11.03 7.38
C ALA A 262 -15.78 -9.75 7.53
N LEU A 263 -15.90 -9.24 8.76
CA LEU A 263 -16.53 -7.95 8.99
C LEU A 263 -15.73 -6.82 8.36
N ALA A 264 -14.40 -6.81 8.50
CA ALA A 264 -13.55 -5.80 7.88
C ALA A 264 -13.62 -5.83 6.35
N ALA A 265 -13.54 -7.02 5.75
CA ALA A 265 -13.69 -7.24 4.31
C ALA A 265 -15.04 -6.74 3.80
N MET A 266 -16.12 -7.08 4.52
CA MET A 266 -17.48 -6.64 4.18
C MET A 266 -17.61 -5.13 4.25
N ILE A 267 -17.16 -4.50 5.34
CA ILE A 267 -17.22 -3.05 5.54
C ILE A 267 -16.39 -2.32 4.49
N MET A 268 -15.18 -2.80 4.19
CA MET A 268 -14.33 -2.18 3.16
C MET A 268 -14.95 -2.29 1.77
N LEU A 269 -15.40 -3.48 1.37
CA LEU A 269 -16.03 -3.67 0.06
C LEU A 269 -17.34 -2.87 -0.06
N TRP A 270 -18.18 -2.91 0.97
CA TRP A 270 -19.41 -2.13 1.01
C TRP A 270 -19.15 -0.64 0.97
N GLY A 271 -18.19 -0.15 1.75
CA GLY A 271 -17.78 1.24 1.76
C GLY A 271 -17.30 1.70 0.38
N ILE A 272 -16.40 0.95 -0.26
CA ILE A 272 -15.86 1.29 -1.59
C ILE A 272 -16.98 1.28 -2.64
N LEU A 273 -17.77 0.21 -2.73
CA LEU A 273 -18.81 0.08 -3.75
C LEU A 273 -19.91 1.15 -3.58
N THR A 274 -20.33 1.40 -2.34
CA THR A 274 -21.39 2.39 -2.06
C THR A 274 -20.87 3.81 -2.27
N PHE A 275 -19.67 4.12 -1.78
CA PHE A 275 -19.09 5.46 -1.88
C PHE A 275 -18.76 5.87 -3.31
N PHE A 276 -18.30 4.94 -4.15
CA PHE A 276 -18.04 5.20 -5.57
C PHE A 276 -19.23 4.90 -6.49
N HIS A 277 -20.40 4.56 -5.93
CA HIS A 277 -21.62 4.23 -6.68
C HIS A 277 -21.44 3.09 -7.71
N PHE A 278 -20.63 2.08 -7.37
CA PHE A 278 -20.45 0.89 -8.20
C PHE A 278 -21.55 -0.14 -7.93
N GLU A 279 -22.52 -0.24 -8.84
CA GLU A 279 -23.58 -1.26 -8.75
C GLU A 279 -23.08 -2.66 -9.12
N VAL A 280 -22.30 -2.74 -10.20
CA VAL A 280 -21.66 -3.96 -10.71
C VAL A 280 -20.28 -3.61 -11.24
N LEU A 281 -19.28 -4.40 -10.87
CA LEU A 281 -17.92 -4.31 -11.38
C LEU A 281 -17.66 -5.44 -12.38
N ASN A 282 -16.77 -5.23 -13.34
CA ASN A 282 -16.21 -6.37 -14.06
C ASN A 282 -15.25 -7.16 -13.15
N PHE A 283 -14.91 -8.38 -13.56
CA PHE A 283 -14.04 -9.26 -12.78
C PHE A 283 -12.69 -8.61 -12.41
N PHE A 284 -12.05 -7.93 -13.37
CA PHE A 284 -10.73 -7.32 -13.16
C PHE A 284 -10.78 -6.12 -12.21
N GLN A 285 -11.80 -5.27 -12.33
CA GLN A 285 -12.08 -4.16 -11.42
C GLN A 285 -12.29 -4.65 -9.99
N TYR A 286 -13.13 -5.67 -9.83
CA TYR A 286 -13.37 -6.30 -8.53
C TYR A 286 -12.08 -6.91 -7.95
N PHE A 287 -11.29 -7.59 -8.79
CA PHE A 287 -10.01 -8.17 -8.38
C PHE A 287 -9.03 -7.11 -7.85
N VAL A 288 -8.91 -5.97 -8.53
CA VAL A 288 -8.03 -4.86 -8.08
C VAL A 288 -8.44 -4.32 -6.71
N ILE A 289 -9.73 -4.01 -6.53
CA ILE A 289 -10.26 -3.52 -5.24
C ILE A 289 -10.01 -4.55 -4.15
N ARG A 290 -10.27 -5.82 -4.46
CA ARG A 290 -10.05 -6.91 -3.54
C ARG A 290 -8.58 -7.04 -3.13
N THR A 291 -7.64 -7.01 -4.07
CA THR A 291 -6.20 -7.11 -3.78
C THR A 291 -5.73 -5.95 -2.90
N ALA A 292 -6.26 -4.75 -3.12
CA ALA A 292 -6.02 -3.61 -2.23
C ALA A 292 -6.55 -3.89 -0.81
N CYS A 293 -7.79 -4.37 -0.67
CA CYS A 293 -8.36 -4.77 0.63
C CYS A 293 -7.53 -5.85 1.33
N VAL A 294 -7.12 -6.90 0.61
CA VAL A 294 -6.25 -7.96 1.14
C VAL A 294 -4.95 -7.37 1.67
N THR A 295 -4.31 -6.49 0.91
CA THR A 295 -3.02 -5.89 1.29
C THR A 295 -3.13 -5.09 2.59
N VAL A 296 -4.23 -4.34 2.78
CA VAL A 296 -4.48 -3.58 4.00
C VAL A 296 -4.72 -4.52 5.18
N ILE A 297 -5.63 -5.50 5.03
CA ILE A 297 -5.92 -6.48 6.08
C ILE A 297 -4.65 -7.25 6.47
N THR A 298 -3.83 -7.61 5.49
CA THR A 298 -2.57 -8.34 5.66
C THR A 298 -1.62 -7.62 6.59
N LYS A 299 -1.38 -6.32 6.37
CA LYS A 299 -0.48 -5.53 7.22
C LYS A 299 -0.97 -5.46 8.66
N CYS A 300 -2.27 -5.27 8.86
CA CYS A 300 -2.87 -5.25 10.19
C CYS A 300 -2.74 -6.60 10.89
N THR A 301 -2.99 -7.70 10.18
CA THR A 301 -2.88 -9.04 10.75
C THR A 301 -1.44 -9.43 11.08
N VAL A 302 -0.46 -9.07 10.25
CA VAL A 302 0.97 -9.29 10.55
C VAL A 302 1.36 -8.55 11.83
N ALA A 303 0.99 -7.27 11.96
CA ALA A 303 1.29 -6.48 13.15
C ALA A 303 0.64 -7.07 14.41
N LEU A 304 -0.60 -7.54 14.30
CA LEU A 304 -1.31 -8.21 15.38
C LEU A 304 -0.66 -9.55 15.75
N ALA A 305 -0.32 -10.38 14.76
CA ALA A 305 0.34 -11.67 14.96
C ALA A 305 1.70 -11.50 15.65
N LEU A 306 2.52 -10.56 15.20
CA LEU A 306 3.79 -10.22 15.85
C LEU A 306 3.57 -9.85 17.31
N ARG A 307 2.60 -8.99 17.61
CA ARG A 307 2.29 -8.59 18.99
C ARG A 307 1.83 -9.77 19.83
N VAL A 308 0.99 -10.64 19.29
CA VAL A 308 0.43 -11.79 20.02
C VAL A 308 1.49 -12.86 20.28
N PHE A 309 2.20 -13.32 19.25
CA PHE A 309 3.17 -14.41 19.39
C PHE A 309 4.47 -14.00 20.09
N THR A 310 4.90 -12.73 20.04
CA THR A 310 6.04 -12.26 20.86
C THR A 310 5.71 -12.13 22.34
N THR A 311 4.44 -11.96 22.69
CA THR A 311 3.98 -11.92 24.10
C THR A 311 3.65 -13.31 24.66
N LEU A 312 3.19 -14.24 23.82
CA LEU A 312 2.76 -15.58 24.24
C LEU A 312 3.90 -16.60 24.24
N GLY A 313 5.09 -16.19 24.74
CA GLY A 313 6.28 -17.04 24.82
C GLY A 313 5.91 -18.50 25.09
N VAL A 314 6.19 -19.36 24.13
CA VAL A 314 5.67 -20.73 24.11
C VAL A 314 6.27 -21.50 25.29
N ASP A 315 5.53 -21.59 26.39
CA ASP A 315 5.75 -22.54 27.50
C ASP A 315 5.41 -23.96 27.01
N LYS A 316 6.24 -24.50 26.12
CA LYS A 316 6.19 -25.93 25.73
C LYS A 316 7.29 -26.79 26.36
N GLU A 317 8.01 -26.28 27.36
CA GLU A 317 8.99 -27.10 28.11
C GLU A 317 8.47 -27.69 29.43
N ILE A 318 7.25 -27.39 29.89
CA ILE A 318 6.74 -27.89 31.21
C ILE A 318 5.71 -29.03 31.07
N ARG A 319 5.69 -29.76 29.95
CA ARG A 319 4.95 -31.04 29.86
C ARG A 319 5.76 -32.10 29.13
N ARG A 320 6.86 -32.51 29.75
CA ARG A 320 7.37 -33.89 29.70
C ARG A 320 7.63 -34.34 31.12
#